data_AF-A0A6G7ZP62-F1
#
_entry.id   AF-A0A6G7ZP62-F1
#
_cell.length_a   1.000
_cell.length_b   1.000
_cell.length_c   1.000
_cell.angle_alpha   90.00
_cell.angle_beta   90.00
_cell.angle_gamma   90.00
#
_symmetry.space_group_name_H-M   'P 1'
#
loop_
_entity.id
_entity.type
_entity.pdbx_description
1 polymer ?
#
loop_
_entity_poly.entity_id
_entity_poly.type
_entity_poly.pdbx_seq_one_letter_code
_entity_poly.pdbx_strand_id
1 'polypeptide(L)'
;MLLLGGCDSGVRLGWQKDFANIVDDQCVERALRSVSADVKRSTYTVEGGGRRFPRGAQVTQFYYDNAVTPHGSYTLDLGLLPNGKTRLVHDWAKLGKEIPADERAQVMPLLHRANNALARLCNLSFAGSQLEVGPG
;
A
#
# COMPACT_ATOMS: atom_id res chain seq x y z
N MET A 1 -21.91 31.15 6.87
CA MET A 1 -20.94 30.83 5.80
C MET A 1 -20.19 29.59 6.22
N LEU A 2 -20.58 28.41 5.71
CA LEU A 2 -19.79 27.19 5.87
C LEU A 2 -18.61 27.27 4.88
N LEU A 3 -17.41 27.53 5.40
CA LEU A 3 -16.18 27.32 4.66
C LEU A 3 -16.03 25.80 4.48
N LEU A 4 -16.31 25.32 3.27
CA LEU A 4 -15.86 24.03 2.76
C LEU A 4 -14.33 24.08 2.76
N GLY A 5 -13.71 23.76 3.89
CA GLY A 5 -12.30 23.43 3.96
C GLY A 5 -12.12 22.19 3.10
N GLY A 6 -11.69 22.38 1.86
CA GLY A 6 -11.38 21.28 0.97
C GLY A 6 -10.39 20.40 1.69
N CYS A 7 -10.80 19.18 2.05
CA CYS A 7 -9.87 18.16 2.48
C CYS A 7 -8.79 18.11 1.41
N ASP A 8 -7.54 18.47 1.74
CA ASP A 8 -6.44 18.33 0.80
C ASP A 8 -6.46 16.88 0.32
N SER A 9 -6.83 16.69 -0.94
CA SER A 9 -6.91 15.36 -1.54
C SER A 9 -5.54 14.73 -1.39
N GLY A 10 -5.45 13.51 -0.87
CA GLY A 10 -4.18 12.81 -0.81
C GLY A 10 -3.64 12.52 -2.21
N VAL A 11 -2.34 12.28 -2.29
CA VAL A 11 -1.67 11.74 -3.48
C VAL A 11 -0.89 10.50 -3.08
N ARG A 12 -0.87 9.52 -3.97
CA ARG A 12 -0.18 8.24 -3.76
C ARG A 12 0.70 7.86 -4.93
N LEU A 13 1.66 7.00 -4.61
CA LEU A 13 2.52 6.28 -5.54
C LEU A 13 2.56 4.80 -5.11
N GLY A 14 2.23 3.88 -6.01
CA GLY A 14 2.36 2.47 -5.67
C GLY A 14 1.76 1.50 -6.67
N TRP A 15 1.47 0.29 -6.21
CA TRP A 15 0.98 -0.81 -7.05
C TRP A 15 -0.27 -1.42 -6.47
N GLN A 16 -1.15 -1.84 -7.37
CA GLN A 16 -2.24 -2.76 -7.05
C GLN A 16 -2.05 -4.05 -7.83
N LYS A 17 -2.24 -5.19 -7.17
CA LYS A 17 -2.21 -6.50 -7.84
C LYS A 17 -3.18 -7.48 -7.19
N ASP A 18 -3.87 -8.24 -8.04
CA ASP A 18 -4.68 -9.38 -7.61
C ASP A 18 -3.90 -10.68 -7.82
N PHE A 19 -3.73 -11.44 -6.75
CA PHE A 19 -3.13 -12.77 -6.74
C PHE A 19 -4.23 -13.83 -6.82
N ALA A 20 -4.00 -14.88 -7.61
CA ALA A 20 -4.97 -15.96 -7.79
C ALA A 20 -5.22 -16.78 -6.50
N ASN A 21 -4.26 -16.79 -5.58
CA ASN A 21 -4.29 -17.55 -4.33
C ASN A 21 -4.35 -16.62 -3.13
N ILE A 22 -4.72 -17.18 -1.98
CA ILE A 22 -4.63 -16.51 -0.69
C ILE A 22 -3.16 -16.19 -0.39
N VAL A 23 -2.87 -14.93 -0.09
CA VAL A 23 -1.54 -14.47 0.34
C VAL A 23 -1.45 -14.57 1.86
N ASP A 24 -0.40 -15.23 2.37
CA ASP A 24 -0.12 -15.35 3.80
C ASP A 24 0.34 -14.02 4.39
N ASP A 25 -0.49 -13.42 5.24
CA ASP A 25 -0.20 -12.15 5.89
C ASP A 25 1.00 -12.21 6.85
N GLN A 26 1.32 -13.37 7.42
CA GLN A 26 2.50 -13.56 8.28
C GLN A 26 3.77 -13.54 7.45
N CYS A 27 3.75 -14.15 6.26
CA CYS A 27 4.86 -14.04 5.32
C CYS A 27 5.09 -12.59 4.91
N VAL A 28 4.01 -11.87 4.57
CA VAL A 28 4.09 -10.45 4.18
C VAL A 28 4.68 -9.61 5.31
N GLU A 29 4.24 -9.79 6.55
CA GLU A 29 4.81 -9.08 7.69
C GLU A 29 6.32 -9.34 7.84
N ARG A 30 6.75 -10.61 7.81
CA ARG A 30 8.17 -10.97 7.89
C ARG A 30 8.99 -10.37 6.75
N ALA A 31 8.44 -10.38 5.54
CA ALA A 31 9.09 -9.81 4.37
C ALA A 31 9.26 -8.29 4.51
N LEU A 32 8.23 -7.58 4.94
CA LEU A 32 8.31 -6.14 5.22
C LEU A 32 9.30 -5.84 6.35
N ARG A 33 9.30 -6.66 7.42
CA ARG A 33 10.25 -6.52 8.55
C ARG A 33 11.71 -6.69 8.15
N SER A 34 11.99 -7.42 7.06
CA SER A 34 13.34 -7.51 6.49
C SER A 34 13.82 -6.22 5.81
N VAL A 35 12.91 -5.27 5.55
CA VAL A 35 13.16 -3.99 4.87
C VAL A 35 13.04 -2.80 5.82
N SER A 36 12.08 -2.84 6.75
CA SER A 36 11.91 -1.85 7.81
C SER A 36 11.57 -2.58 9.11
N ALA A 37 12.35 -2.39 10.18
CA ALA A 37 12.13 -3.13 11.43
C ALA A 37 10.78 -2.79 12.09
N ASP A 38 10.32 -1.55 11.92
CA ASP A 38 9.16 -0.96 12.60
C ASP A 38 7.86 -1.12 11.80
N VAL A 39 7.57 -2.33 11.34
CA VAL A 39 6.28 -2.66 10.72
C VAL A 39 5.19 -2.73 11.79
N LYS A 40 4.10 -1.99 11.58
CA LYS A 40 2.85 -2.10 12.33
C LYS A 40 1.78 -2.78 11.49
N ARG A 41 0.85 -3.45 12.17
CA ARG A 41 -0.22 -4.22 11.54
C ARG A 41 -1.55 -3.85 12.18
N SER A 42 -2.57 -3.67 11.35
CA SER A 42 -3.96 -3.58 11.77
C SER A 42 -4.85 -4.40 10.83
N THR A 43 -6.03 -4.79 11.32
CA THR A 43 -7.05 -5.40 10.49
C THR A 43 -8.33 -4.60 10.64
N TYR A 44 -8.99 -4.29 9.53
CA TYR A 44 -10.26 -3.57 9.53
C TYR A 44 -11.23 -4.12 8.49
N THR A 45 -12.50 -3.79 8.63
CA THR A 45 -13.53 -4.12 7.65
C THR A 45 -13.90 -2.86 6.87
N VAL A 46 -13.95 -2.96 5.55
CA VAL A 46 -14.24 -1.81 4.67
C VAL A 46 -15.73 -1.43 4.79
N GLU A 47 -16.04 -0.31 5.43
CA GLU A 47 -17.44 0.06 5.72
C GLU A 47 -18.18 0.69 4.53
N GLY A 48 -17.53 1.61 3.80
CA GLY A 48 -18.15 2.38 2.71
C GLY A 48 -18.00 1.79 1.31
N GLY A 49 -17.11 0.80 1.14
CA GLY A 49 -16.65 0.34 -0.17
C GLY A 49 -15.79 1.40 -0.88
N GLY A 50 -14.78 0.97 -1.64
CA GLY A 50 -13.92 1.89 -2.37
C GLY A 50 -13.32 1.28 -3.62
N ARG A 51 -12.54 2.07 -4.37
CA ARG A 51 -11.82 1.59 -5.57
C ARG A 51 -10.85 0.45 -5.26
N ARG A 52 -10.25 0.46 -4.06
CA ARG A 52 -9.26 -0.53 -3.62
C ARG A 52 -9.92 -1.84 -3.21
N PHE A 53 -10.90 -1.79 -2.31
CA PHE A 53 -11.55 -2.99 -1.76
C PHE A 53 -13.08 -2.83 -1.72
N PRO A 54 -13.85 -3.90 -1.97
CA PRO A 54 -15.30 -3.86 -1.89
C PRO A 54 -15.76 -3.68 -0.43
N ARG A 55 -16.99 -3.18 -0.26
CA ARG A 55 -17.63 -3.07 1.06
C ARG A 55 -17.70 -4.45 1.72
N GLY A 56 -17.42 -4.50 3.02
CA GLY A 56 -17.40 -5.72 3.82
C GLY A 56 -16.12 -6.56 3.68
N ALA A 57 -15.16 -6.17 2.83
CA ALA A 57 -13.87 -6.85 2.77
C ALA A 57 -13.12 -6.67 4.09
N GLN A 58 -12.62 -7.77 4.65
CA GLN A 58 -11.63 -7.72 5.71
C GLN A 58 -10.25 -7.47 5.09
N VAL A 59 -9.58 -6.41 5.54
CA VAL A 59 -8.28 -5.98 5.04
C VAL A 59 -7.28 -5.99 6.20
N THR A 60 -6.14 -6.63 5.99
CA THR A 60 -4.97 -6.49 6.85
C THR A 60 -4.04 -5.45 6.24
N GLN A 61 -3.82 -4.37 6.96
CA GLN A 61 -2.96 -3.27 6.57
C GLN A 61 -1.66 -3.30 7.38
N PHE A 62 -0.56 -3.16 6.66
CA PHE A 62 0.78 -3.00 7.20
C PHE A 62 1.23 -1.58 6.97
N TYR A 63 1.79 -0.96 8.00
CA TYR A 63 2.39 0.37 7.93
C TYR A 63 3.85 0.27 8.27
N TYR A 64 4.66 1.03 7.57
CA TYR A 64 6.06 1.19 7.90
C TYR A 64 6.53 2.56 7.43
N ASP A 65 7.59 3.07 8.04
CA ASP A 65 8.07 4.40 7.77
C ASP A 65 9.55 4.38 7.36
N ASN A 66 10.00 5.50 6.81
CA ASN A 66 11.39 5.79 6.55
C ASN A 66 11.71 7.19 7.09
N ALA A 67 12.86 7.34 7.75
CA ALA A 67 13.26 8.61 8.36
C ALA A 67 13.59 9.74 7.35
N VAL A 68 13.70 9.43 6.07
CA VAL A 68 14.05 10.32 4.96
C VAL A 68 12.83 11.07 4.41
N THR A 69 11.61 10.53 4.52
CA THR A 69 10.40 11.09 3.90
C THR A 69 9.35 11.46 4.96
N PRO A 70 9.51 12.59 5.68
CA PRO A 70 8.73 12.90 6.89
C PRO A 70 7.25 13.24 6.64
N HIS A 71 6.84 13.37 5.38
CA HIS A 71 5.51 13.86 5.02
C HIS A 71 4.59 12.82 4.38
N GLY A 72 4.90 11.53 4.46
CA GLY A 72 4.02 10.47 3.98
C GLY A 72 4.20 9.17 4.74
N SER A 73 3.46 8.14 4.34
CA SER A 73 3.54 6.83 4.99
C SER A 73 3.47 5.72 3.96
N TYR A 74 4.21 4.64 4.20
CA TYR A 74 4.15 3.43 3.39
C TYR A 74 3.10 2.49 3.97
N THR A 75 2.21 2.02 3.11
CA THR A 75 1.13 1.11 3.48
C THR A 75 1.07 -0.06 2.51
N LEU A 76 0.87 -1.25 3.03
CA LEU A 76 0.53 -2.43 2.24
C LEU A 76 -0.76 -3.05 2.78
N ASP A 77 -1.78 -3.12 1.93
CA ASP A 77 -3.09 -3.69 2.24
C ASP A 77 -3.24 -5.05 1.58
N LEU A 78 -3.71 -6.05 2.33
CA LEU A 78 -4.13 -7.35 1.82
C LEU A 78 -5.60 -7.57 2.12
N GLY A 79 -6.40 -7.87 1.09
CA GLY A 79 -7.81 -8.20 1.26
C GLY A 79 -8.21 -9.37 0.38
N LEU A 80 -8.98 -10.31 0.94
CA LEU A 80 -9.59 -11.39 0.17
C LEU A 80 -10.83 -10.86 -0.56
N LEU A 81 -10.83 -10.97 -1.89
CA LEU A 81 -11.96 -10.58 -2.73
C LEU A 81 -13.00 -11.70 -2.80
N PRO A 82 -14.28 -11.38 -3.12
CA PRO A 82 -15.35 -12.37 -3.25
C PRO A 82 -15.09 -13.46 -4.31
N ASN A 83 -14.22 -13.20 -5.28
CA ASN A 83 -13.83 -14.16 -6.32
C ASN A 83 -12.67 -15.10 -5.90
N GLY A 84 -12.31 -15.11 -4.61
CA GLY A 84 -11.25 -15.95 -4.04
C GLY A 84 -9.83 -15.44 -4.27
N LYS A 85 -9.65 -14.31 -4.97
CA LYS A 85 -8.34 -13.69 -5.17
C LYS A 85 -7.95 -12.84 -3.96
N THR A 86 -6.66 -12.77 -3.64
CA THR A 86 -6.16 -11.75 -2.71
C THR A 86 -5.72 -10.52 -3.48
N ARG A 87 -6.31 -9.37 -3.18
CA ARG A 87 -5.84 -8.08 -3.65
C ARG A 87 -4.79 -7.54 -2.69
N LEU A 88 -3.68 -7.10 -3.26
CA LEU A 88 -2.61 -6.39 -2.60
C LEU A 88 -2.58 -4.96 -3.15
N VAL A 89 -2.60 -3.96 -2.27
CA VAL A 89 -2.35 -2.56 -2.61
C VAL A 89 -1.16 -2.10 -1.80
N HIS A 90 -0.09 -1.65 -2.45
CA HIS A 90 1.15 -1.27 -1.79
C HIS A 90 1.59 0.10 -2.28
N ASP A 91 1.45 1.08 -1.39
CA ASP A 91 1.56 2.49 -1.72
C ASP A 91 2.44 3.23 -0.71
N TRP A 92 3.00 4.34 -1.17
CA TRP A 92 3.35 5.47 -0.32
C TRP A 92 2.38 6.61 -0.63
N ALA A 93 1.86 7.26 0.41
CA ALA A 93 0.89 8.35 0.25
C ALA A 93 1.17 9.52 1.21
N LYS A 94 0.76 10.72 0.79
CA LYS A 94 0.79 11.94 1.59
C LYS A 94 -0.41 12.84 1.31
N LEU A 95 -0.59 13.85 2.14
CA LEU A 95 -1.49 14.97 1.84
C LEU A 95 -0.91 15.85 0.73
N GLY A 96 -1.79 16.42 -0.09
CA GLY A 96 -1.43 17.31 -1.18
C GLY A 96 -1.68 16.70 -2.56
N LYS A 97 -1.53 17.52 -3.61
CA LYS A 97 -2.04 17.20 -4.95
C LYS A 97 -1.04 16.49 -5.86
N GLU A 98 0.25 16.52 -5.53
CA GLU A 98 1.31 15.98 -6.37
C GLU A 98 2.49 15.40 -5.58
N ILE A 99 3.25 14.54 -6.26
CA ILE A 99 4.52 13.99 -5.77
C ILE A 99 5.61 14.47 -6.73
N PRO A 100 6.36 15.52 -6.34
CA PRO A 100 7.54 16.01 -7.05
C PRO A 100 8.53 14.89 -7.43
N ALA A 101 9.29 15.09 -8.49
CA ALA A 101 10.16 14.05 -9.05
C ALA A 101 11.31 13.64 -8.11
N ASP A 102 11.85 14.60 -7.36
CA ASP A 102 12.87 14.40 -6.33
C ASP A 102 12.32 13.58 -5.14
N GLU A 103 11.13 13.91 -4.66
CA GLU A 103 10.45 13.15 -3.61
C GLU A 103 10.12 11.73 -4.10
N ARG A 104 9.66 11.60 -5.35
CA ARG A 104 9.44 10.30 -6.00
C ARG A 104 10.73 9.46 -6.01
N ALA A 105 11.86 10.08 -6.36
CA ALA A 105 13.17 9.41 -6.37
C ALA A 105 13.62 8.95 -4.96
N GLN A 106 13.17 9.61 -3.90
CA GLN A 106 13.44 9.23 -2.51
C GLN A 106 12.55 8.09 -2.03
N VAL A 107 11.27 8.07 -2.40
CA VAL A 107 10.30 7.05 -1.90
C VAL A 107 10.37 5.73 -2.67
N MET A 108 10.60 5.79 -3.99
CA MET A 108 10.57 4.62 -4.88
C MET A 108 11.52 3.50 -4.47
N PRO A 109 12.78 3.77 -4.07
CA PRO A 109 13.72 2.71 -3.70
C PRO A 109 13.21 1.83 -2.55
N LEU A 110 12.61 2.42 -1.51
CA LEU A 110 12.09 1.64 -0.39
C LEU A 110 10.88 0.80 -0.81
N LEU A 111 9.95 1.40 -1.54
CA LEU A 111 8.76 0.74 -2.07
C LEU A 111 9.15 -0.48 -2.94
N HIS A 112 10.16 -0.32 -3.82
CA HIS A 112 10.69 -1.41 -4.64
C HIS A 112 11.37 -2.50 -3.81
N ARG A 113 12.19 -2.14 -2.80
CA ARG A 113 12.81 -3.13 -1.91
C ARG A 113 11.78 -3.97 -1.17
N ALA A 114 10.71 -3.35 -0.69
CA ALA A 114 9.59 -4.06 -0.06
C ALA A 114 8.91 -5.04 -1.03
N ASN A 115 8.59 -4.63 -2.26
CA ASN A 115 8.07 -5.55 -3.29
C ASN A 115 9.03 -6.71 -3.60
N ASN A 116 10.32 -6.43 -3.73
CA ASN A 116 11.32 -7.47 -3.98
C ASN A 116 11.44 -8.46 -2.81
N ALA A 117 11.32 -7.97 -1.57
CA ALA A 117 11.28 -8.83 -0.40
C ALA A 117 10.04 -9.75 -0.41
N LEU A 118 8.87 -9.20 -0.73
CA LEU A 118 7.63 -9.98 -0.88
C LEU A 118 7.75 -11.02 -1.99
N ALA A 119 8.31 -10.64 -3.13
CA ALA A 119 8.49 -11.55 -4.26
C ALA A 119 9.38 -12.73 -3.90
N ARG A 120 10.52 -12.44 -3.24
CA ARG A 120 11.52 -13.45 -2.87
C ARG A 120 11.08 -14.33 -1.71
N LEU A 121 10.50 -13.75 -0.67
CA LEU A 121 10.21 -14.46 0.58
C LEU A 121 8.83 -15.10 0.60
N CYS A 122 7.87 -14.55 -0.13
CA CYS A 122 6.49 -15.04 -0.20
C CYS A 122 6.12 -15.62 -1.57
N ASN A 123 7.10 -15.78 -2.47
CA ASN A 123 6.92 -16.32 -3.81
C ASN A 123 5.82 -15.60 -4.61
N LEU A 124 5.74 -14.27 -4.45
CA LEU A 124 4.75 -13.44 -5.12
C LEU A 124 5.33 -12.89 -6.43
N SER A 125 4.65 -13.13 -7.55
CA SER A 125 5.04 -12.52 -8.82
C SER A 125 4.35 -11.17 -9.01
N PHE A 126 5.13 -10.10 -9.12
CA PHE A 126 4.66 -8.77 -9.52
C PHE A 126 4.79 -8.53 -11.04
N ALA A 127 4.99 -9.57 -11.84
CA ALA A 127 5.03 -9.42 -13.30
C ALA A 127 3.75 -8.76 -13.83
N GLY A 128 3.90 -7.80 -14.73
CA GLY A 128 2.78 -7.05 -15.33
C GLY A 128 2.13 -6.00 -14.41
N SER A 129 2.57 -5.82 -13.16
CA SER A 129 2.14 -4.66 -12.37
C SER A 129 2.92 -3.42 -12.77
N GLN A 130 2.25 -2.28 -12.85
CA GLN A 130 2.86 -0.99 -13.13
C GLN A 130 2.71 -0.07 -11.93
N LEU A 131 3.71 0.79 -11.73
CA LEU A 131 3.66 1.81 -10.70
C LEU A 131 2.65 2.88 -11.12
N GLU A 132 1.69 3.16 -10.26
CA GLU A 132 0.63 4.14 -10.47
C GLU A 132 0.89 5.37 -9.61
N VAL A 133 0.65 6.55 -10.19
CA VAL A 133 0.52 7.81 -9.46
C VAL A 133 -0.93 8.25 -9.55
N GLY A 134 -1.54 8.61 -8.43
CA GLY A 134 -2.94 9.01 -8.44
C GLY A 134 -3.42 9.60 -7.13
N PRO A 135 -4.74 9.83 -7.01
CA PRO A 135 -5.33 10.29 -5.76
C PRO A 135 -5.15 9.23 -4.66
N GLY A 136 -4.81 9.71 -3.47
CA GLY A 136 -4.60 8.95 -2.23
C GLY A 136 -5.89 8.55 -1.57
#